data_AF-A0AA38I799-F1
#
_entry.id   AF-A0AA38I799-F1
#
_cell.length_a   1.000
_cell.length_b   1.000
_cell.length_c   1.000
_cell.angle_alpha   90.00
_cell.angle_beta   90.00
_cell.angle_gamma   90.00
#
_symmetry.space_group_name_H-M   'P 1'
#
loop_
_entity.id
_entity.type
_entity.pdbx_description
1 polymer ?
#
loop_
_entity_poly.entity_id
_entity_poly.type
_entity_poly.pdbx_seq_one_letter_code
_entity_poly.pdbx_strand_id
1 'polypeptide(L)'
;MLVTESLIKDLLGVVVALVVVLVAYFKWRHQYWKKKNLPYLQPSVPFGNLTNPFYKRENFGVTMFNLYKEMKEMGWKHGGIFFLTRPVYFIIEPDYV
;
A
#
# COMPACT_ATOMS: atom_id res chain seq x y z
N MET A 1 -20.84 -22.72 -20.54
CA MET A 1 -19.43 -22.88 -20.13
C MET A 1 -18.64 -21.80 -20.83
N LEU A 2 -17.89 -20.99 -20.08
CA LEU A 2 -17.23 -19.78 -20.57
C LEU A 2 -15.88 -20.09 -21.23
N VAL A 3 -15.14 -21.06 -20.70
CA VAL A 3 -13.79 -21.42 -21.21
C VAL A 3 -13.56 -22.93 -21.21
N THR A 4 -14.10 -23.66 -20.25
CA THR A 4 -13.92 -25.11 -20.09
C THR A 4 -15.26 -25.83 -19.92
N GLU A 5 -15.27 -27.14 -20.14
CA GLU A 5 -16.39 -28.06 -19.87
C GLU A 5 -16.79 -28.14 -18.37
N SER A 6 -16.32 -27.24 -17.51
CA SER A 6 -16.63 -27.25 -16.07
C SER A 6 -16.78 -25.84 -15.51
N LEU A 7 -17.97 -25.53 -14.99
CA LEU A 7 -18.28 -24.23 -14.37
C LEU A 7 -17.35 -23.89 -13.20
N ILE A 8 -16.90 -24.91 -12.44
CA ILE A 8 -16.00 -24.71 -11.29
C ILE A 8 -14.63 -24.23 -11.76
N LYS A 9 -14.11 -24.81 -12.85
CA LYS A 9 -12.81 -24.41 -13.44
C LYS A 9 -12.89 -23.00 -14.01
N ASP A 10 -13.99 -22.67 -14.68
CA ASP A 10 -14.22 -21.32 -15.21
C ASP A 10 -14.28 -20.28 -14.07
N LEU A 11 -15.03 -20.56 -13.00
CA LEU A 11 -15.11 -19.68 -11.82
C LEU A 11 -13.74 -19.48 -11.17
N LEU A 12 -12.98 -20.57 -10.99
CA LEU A 12 -11.64 -20.51 -10.42
C LEU A 12 -10.69 -19.68 -11.29
N GLY A 13 -10.76 -19.84 -12.61
CA GLY A 13 -9.99 -19.04 -13.56
C GLY A 13 -10.31 -17.54 -13.44
N VAL A 14 -11.60 -17.19 -13.34
CA VAL A 14 -12.03 -15.79 -13.16
C VAL A 14 -11.51 -15.22 -11.83
N VAL A 15 -11.61 -15.96 -10.73
CA VAL A 15 -11.11 -15.50 -9.42
C VAL A 15 -9.61 -15.27 -9.46
N VAL A 16 -8.84 -16.19 -10.04
CA VAL A 16 -7.38 -16.03 -10.18
C VAL A 16 -7.03 -14.81 -11.03
N ALA A 17 -7.70 -14.63 -12.16
CA ALA A 17 -7.49 -13.47 -13.03
C ALA A 17 -7.80 -12.15 -12.28
N LEU A 18 -8.90 -12.09 -11.53
CA LEU A 18 -9.26 -10.92 -10.72
C LEU A 18 -8.22 -10.61 -9.65
N VAL A 19 -7.70 -11.64 -8.95
CA VAL A 19 -6.64 -11.46 -7.94
C VAL A 19 -5.36 -10.92 -8.59
N VAL A 20 -4.95 -11.46 -9.74
CA VAL A 20 -3.77 -10.99 -10.47
C VAL A 20 -3.92 -9.52 -10.88
N VAL A 21 -5.07 -9.15 -11.46
CA VAL A 21 -5.36 -7.76 -11.85
C VAL A 21 -5.35 -6.83 -10.63
N LEU A 22 -5.95 -7.25 -9.52
CA LEU A 22 -5.93 -6.48 -8.27
C LEU A 22 -4.51 -6.25 -7.76
N VAL A 23 -3.71 -7.32 -7.64
CA VAL A 23 -2.31 -7.21 -7.16
C VAL A 23 -1.47 -6.34 -8.10
N ALA A 24 -1.64 -6.49 -9.42
CA ALA A 24 -0.97 -5.64 -10.41
C ALA A 24 -1.37 -4.17 -10.26
N TYR A 25 -2.65 -3.89 -10.04
CA TYR A 25 -3.15 -2.53 -9.80
C TYR A 25 -2.53 -1.91 -8.54
N PHE A 26 -2.48 -2.63 -7.41
CA PHE A 26 -1.82 -2.14 -6.20
C PHE A 26 -0.34 -1.82 -6.45
N LYS A 27 0.41 -2.76 -7.06
CA LYS A 27 1.82 -2.55 -7.39
C LYS A 27 2.03 -1.33 -8.29
N TRP A 28 1.19 -1.14 -9.30
CA TRP A 28 1.27 0.02 -10.19
C TRP A 28 1.00 1.33 -9.45
N ARG A 29 -0.01 1.36 -8.58
CA ARG A 29 -0.34 2.55 -7.77
C ARG A 29 0.77 2.90 -6.79
N HIS A 30 1.42 1.91 -6.19
CA HIS A 30 2.55 2.08 -5.27
C HIS A 30 3.82 2.63 -5.92
N GLN A 31 3.88 2.72 -7.26
CA GLN A 31 5.00 3.37 -7.95
C GLN A 31 4.92 4.90 -7.93
N TYR A 32 3.85 5.51 -7.42
CA TYR A 32 3.63 6.95 -7.50
C TYR A 32 4.80 7.78 -6.93
N TRP A 33 5.23 7.51 -5.71
CA TRP A 33 6.34 8.25 -5.07
C TRP A 33 7.69 7.95 -5.73
N LYS A 34 7.92 6.71 -6.15
CA LYS A 34 9.08 6.32 -6.94
C LYS A 34 9.21 7.15 -8.21
N LYS A 35 8.11 7.34 -8.96
CA LYS A 35 8.09 8.16 -10.19
C LYS A 35 8.37 9.64 -9.92
N LYS A 36 8.10 10.13 -8.71
CA LYS A 36 8.35 11.51 -8.29
C LYS A 36 9.72 11.71 -7.64
N ASN A 37 10.55 10.66 -7.56
CA ASN A 37 11.83 10.68 -6.84
C ASN A 37 11.72 11.20 -5.39
N LEU A 38 10.57 10.97 -4.74
CA LEU A 38 10.36 11.33 -3.34
C LEU A 38 10.72 10.12 -2.47
N PRO A 39 11.48 10.27 -1.36
CA PRO A 39 11.60 9.23 -0.34
C PRO A 39 10.23 8.77 0.14
N TYR A 40 10.01 7.46 0.30
CA TYR A 40 8.74 6.91 0.76
C TYR A 40 8.93 5.58 1.47
N LEU A 41 8.06 5.30 2.45
CA LEU A 41 8.06 3.99 3.10
C LEU A 41 7.43 2.96 2.17
N GLN A 42 8.09 1.80 2.04
CA GLN A 42 7.62 0.74 1.14
C GLN A 42 6.23 0.24 1.56
N PRO A 43 5.22 0.32 0.70
CA PRO A 43 3.88 -0.12 1.02
C PRO A 43 3.71 -1.64 0.87
N SER A 44 2.77 -2.20 1.63
CA SER A 44 2.32 -3.59 1.52
C SER A 44 1.00 -3.69 0.74
N VAL A 45 0.74 -4.82 0.08
CA VAL A 45 -0.55 -5.09 -0.56
C VAL A 45 -1.48 -5.81 0.43
N PRO A 46 -2.76 -5.41 0.57
CA PRO A 46 -3.42 -4.27 -0.04
C PRO A 46 -3.35 -2.97 0.79
N PHE A 47 -2.91 -3.02 2.04
CA PHE A 47 -3.16 -1.95 3.02
C PHE A 47 -2.26 -0.71 2.89
N GLY A 48 -1.25 -0.75 2.01
CA GLY A 48 -0.25 0.29 1.94
C GLY A 48 0.66 0.26 3.17
N ASN A 49 0.83 1.41 3.81
CA ASN A 49 1.56 1.56 5.08
C ASN A 49 0.62 1.53 6.30
N LEU A 50 -0.67 1.27 6.10
CA LEU A 50 -1.59 1.06 7.22
C LEU A 50 -1.38 -0.31 7.85
N THR A 51 -1.61 -0.39 9.16
CA THR A 51 -1.59 -1.65 9.89
C THR A 51 -2.65 -2.59 9.33
N ASN A 52 -2.23 -3.83 9.02
CA ASN A 52 -3.13 -4.86 8.53
C ASN A 52 -4.06 -5.32 9.68
N PRO A 53 -5.39 -5.10 9.57
CA PRO A 53 -6.34 -5.37 10.64
C PRO A 53 -6.48 -6.87 10.96
N PHE A 54 -6.05 -7.76 10.05
CA PHE A 54 -6.07 -9.21 10.25
C PHE A 54 -4.90 -9.69 11.11
N TYR A 55 -3.76 -9.01 11.09
CA TYR A 55 -2.57 -9.40 11.88
C TYR A 55 -2.44 -8.60 13.17
N LYS A 56 -2.84 -7.32 13.16
CA LYS A 56 -2.67 -6.43 14.30
C LYS A 56 -3.85 -5.46 14.38
N ARG A 57 -4.48 -5.38 15.55
CA ARG A 57 -5.40 -4.29 15.86
C ARG A 57 -4.61 -3.17 16.52
N GLU A 58 -4.31 -2.16 15.74
CA GLU A 58 -3.64 -0.95 16.22
C GLU A 58 -4.52 0.26 15.90
N ASN A 59 -4.56 1.22 16.81
CA ASN A 59 -5.23 2.48 16.54
C ASN A 59 -4.46 3.23 15.43
N PHE A 60 -5.19 3.79 14.48
CA PHE A 60 -4.65 4.63 13.41
C PHE A 60 -3.63 5.67 13.90
N GLY A 61 -3.88 6.33 15.04
CA GLY A 61 -2.95 7.31 15.61
C GLY A 61 -1.60 6.70 15.99
N VAL A 62 -1.58 5.47 16.51
CA VAL A 62 -0.35 4.73 16.85
C VAL A 62 0.37 4.31 15.57
N THR A 63 -0.35 3.88 14.54
CA THR A 63 0.24 3.60 13.23
C THR A 63 0.91 4.84 12.65
N MET A 64 0.26 6.01 12.70
CA MET A 64 0.87 7.25 12.22
C MET A 64 2.11 7.64 13.02
N PHE A 65 2.07 7.47 14.35
CA PHE A 65 3.23 7.69 15.21
C PHE A 65 4.41 6.77 14.86
N ASN A 66 4.16 5.49 14.58
CA ASN A 66 5.20 4.54 14.20
C ASN A 66 5.83 4.90 12.85
N LEU A 67 5.01 5.28 11.85
CA LEU A 67 5.51 5.74 10.56
C LEU A 67 6.34 7.03 10.70
N TYR A 68 5.89 7.98 11.53
CA TYR A 68 6.64 9.19 11.86
C TYR A 68 8.01 8.83 12.47
N LYS A 69 8.01 7.95 13.46
CA LYS A 69 9.22 7.52 14.17
C LYS A 69 10.20 6.84 13.21
N GLU A 70 9.73 5.91 12.37
CA GLU A 70 10.54 5.21 11.37
C GLU A 70 11.21 6.19 10.40
N MET A 71 10.43 7.13 9.82
CA MET A 71 10.99 8.15 8.93
C MET A 71 12.00 9.05 9.64
N LYS A 72 11.71 9.44 10.88
CA LYS A 72 12.61 10.29 11.68
C LYS A 72 13.92 9.58 12.01
N GLU A 73 13.88 8.29 12.35
CA GLU A 73 15.07 7.47 12.59
C GLU A 73 15.94 7.31 11.33
N MET A 74 15.32 7.32 10.14
CA MET A 74 16.03 7.37 8.86
C MET A 74 16.59 8.77 8.52
N GLY A 75 16.35 9.78 9.35
CA GLY A 75 16.76 11.17 9.11
C GLY A 75 15.95 11.88 8.03
N TRP A 76 14.75 11.40 7.70
CA TRP A 76 13.90 12.00 6.67
C TRP A 76 13.13 13.19 7.24
N LYS A 77 13.12 14.30 6.48
CA LYS A 77 12.36 15.51 6.81
C LYS A 77 10.91 15.46 6.35
N HIS A 78 10.68 14.68 5.29
CA HIS A 78 9.38 14.43 4.69
C HIS A 78 9.49 13.14 3.86
N GLY A 79 8.35 12.58 3.50
CA GLY A 79 8.30 11.40 2.65
C GLY A 79 6.89 11.05 2.21
N GLY A 80 6.80 10.03 1.38
CA GLY A 80 5.54 9.45 0.95
C GLY A 80 5.14 8.26 1.81
N ILE A 81 3.84 8.11 2.05
CA ILE A 81 3.22 6.85 2.47
C ILE A 81 2.03 6.55 1.56
N PHE A 82 1.40 5.40 1.77
CA PHE A 82 0.18 4.98 1.09
C PHE A 82 -0.87 4.52 2.08
N PHE A 83 -2.09 5.05 1.93
CA PHE A 83 -3.29 4.47 2.53
C PHE A 83 -4.00 3.65 1.46
N LEU A 84 -3.89 2.32 1.56
CA LEU A 84 -4.27 1.40 0.48
C LEU A 84 -3.52 1.76 -0.82
N THR A 85 -4.21 2.31 -1.81
CA THR A 85 -3.64 2.79 -3.09
C THR A 85 -3.49 4.30 -3.18
N ARG A 86 -3.92 5.04 -2.15
CA ARG A 86 -3.87 6.51 -2.12
C ARG A 86 -2.50 6.96 -1.64
N PRO A 87 -1.71 7.67 -2.45
CA PRO A 87 -0.48 8.28 -1.98
C PRO A 87 -0.81 9.43 -1.01
N VAL A 88 -0.11 9.48 0.12
CA VAL A 88 -0.22 10.54 1.13
C VAL A 88 1.16 11.13 1.35
N TYR A 89 1.26 12.45 1.22
CA TYR A 89 2.49 13.16 1.55
C TYR A 89 2.56 13.32 3.07
N PHE A 90 3.69 12.96 3.65
CA PHE A 90 3.87 12.91 5.09
C PHE A 90 5.04 13.80 5.50
N ILE A 91 4.78 14.74 6.40
CA ILE A 91 5.74 15.75 6.86
C ILE A 91 6.24 15.35 8.24
N ILE A 92 7.56 15.36 8.45
CA ILE A 92 8.21 15.01 9.73
C ILE A 92 8.71 16.27 10.43
N GLU A 93 9.38 17.14 9.68
CA GLU A 93 9.84 18.45 10.15
C GLU A 93 8.83 19.52 9.72
N PRO A 94 8.09 20.15 10.66
CA PRO A 94 7.09 21.16 10.34
C PRO A 94 7.68 22.37 9.61
N ASP A 95 8.92 22.73 9.94
CA ASP A 95 9.63 23.89 9.38
C ASP A 95 10.20 23.64 7.96
N TYR A 96 9.91 22.48 7.36
CA TYR A 96 10.34 22.14 6.01
C TYR A 96 9.49 22.77 4.89
N VAL A 97 8.23 23.15 5.20
CA VAL A 97 7.26 23.66 4.21
C VAL A 97 7.14 25.17 4.26
#